data_AF-A0A8H4JVK1-F1
#
_entry.id   AF-A0A8H4JVK1-F1
#
_cell.length_a   1.000
_cell.length_b   1.000
_cell.length_c   1.000
_cell.angle_alpha   90.00
_cell.angle_beta   90.00
_cell.angle_gamma   90.00
#
_symmetry.space_group_name_H-M   'P 1'
#
loop_
_entity.id
_entity.type
_entity.pdbx_description
1 polymer ?
#
loop_
_entity_poly.entity_id
_entity_poly.type
_entity_poly.pdbx_seq_one_letter_code
_entity_poly.pdbx_strand_id
1 'polypeptide(L)'
;MNKKGELTHIGGESLIRFVLHSALLRLIDPVRGEPTRSTLDENPDPSLLGAWQLKQKFLDSFALLGSTSSSGAETATAVCLETHGRVGNILRMARNHGLTTRDLAGLEKVLQVLRDVASKEKSSIQAEPEILRLVVELDRGRIFSIAERIEKRGIRNVLRKTKSGFVQSEKFRLWLEKCPFTACPSPLRDWSHATTTILIHWASEARWYYAEELQTLVGLDQLENQAWLNNLHKLARYHSAIKSMVKFAVKEPGIFVKIFIKEITAPHPRPFKFPRDKAPLLAVIRTLVGEDANTTIEQLEKHLGTKDVEARLRRACRLDLTLHAEMQMVVFYEGNPGFAPSMQLIGTSKKACFLCDRYLRQHPLRLQASACHQKIYPSWMPPPYYKVPGKFMNIPFVRLSDDIEKLTREELKAALTAPLRPPNYDSTAGPSLTLTATVPTELRSLRETREKSTVRDNSFSEDSD
;
A
#
# COMPACT_ATOMS: atom_id res chain seq x y z
N MET A 1 -35.42 -9.72 0.18
CA MET A 1 -34.87 -8.35 0.21
C MET A 1 -34.54 -8.00 1.66
N ASN A 2 -33.30 -8.17 2.10
CA ASN A 2 -32.90 -7.71 3.43
C ASN A 2 -32.88 -6.18 3.43
N LYS A 3 -33.72 -5.55 4.25
CA LYS A 3 -33.62 -4.11 4.52
C LYS A 3 -32.19 -3.86 5.03
N LYS A 4 -31.38 -3.14 4.25
CA LYS A 4 -30.06 -2.67 4.71
C LYS A 4 -30.29 -1.93 6.02
N GLY A 5 -29.61 -2.36 7.09
CA GLY A 5 -29.64 -1.65 8.37
C GLY A 5 -29.21 -0.19 8.18
N GLU A 6 -29.61 0.69 9.08
CA GLU A 6 -29.15 2.07 9.07
C GLU A 6 -27.62 2.10 9.30
N LEU A 7 -26.89 2.73 8.38
CA LEU A 7 -25.45 2.93 8.49
C LEU A 7 -25.18 4.03 9.52
N THR A 8 -24.40 3.71 10.56
CA THR A 8 -24.11 4.60 11.68
C THR A 8 -22.63 4.95 11.72
N HIS A 9 -22.36 6.25 11.77
CA HIS A 9 -20.99 6.76 11.88
C HIS A 9 -20.52 6.78 13.33
N ILE A 10 -19.24 6.45 13.53
CA ILE A 10 -18.57 6.67 14.81
C ILE A 10 -18.43 8.19 15.02
N GLY A 11 -18.78 8.65 16.22
CA GLY A 11 -18.80 10.06 16.59
C GLY A 11 -18.70 10.24 18.10
N GLY A 12 -18.92 11.47 18.57
CA GLY A 12 -18.90 11.81 19.99
C GLY A 12 -17.55 11.55 20.66
N GLU A 13 -17.60 11.23 21.96
CA GLU A 13 -16.41 11.05 22.81
C GLU A 13 -15.50 9.91 22.32
N SER A 14 -16.06 8.81 21.82
CA SER A 14 -15.27 7.69 21.30
C SER A 14 -14.39 8.09 20.12
N LEU A 15 -14.92 8.90 19.19
CA LEU A 15 -14.14 9.42 18.06
C LEU A 15 -13.05 10.37 18.56
N ILE A 16 -13.40 11.26 19.49
CA ILE A 16 -12.46 12.24 20.05
C ILE A 16 -11.28 11.54 20.72
N ARG A 17 -11.55 10.56 21.59
CA ARG A 17 -10.54 9.75 22.28
C ARG A 17 -9.63 9.03 21.28
N PHE A 18 -10.21 8.34 20.30
CA PHE A 18 -9.46 7.61 19.28
C PHE A 18 -8.51 8.51 18.46
N VAL A 19 -9.01 9.65 17.96
CA VAL A 19 -8.19 10.58 17.16
C VAL A 19 -7.09 11.18 18.02
N LEU A 20 -7.38 11.52 19.27
CA LEU A 20 -6.39 12.07 20.19
C LEU A 20 -5.25 11.08 20.45
N HIS A 21 -5.55 9.83 20.80
CA HIS A 21 -4.52 8.80 21.00
C HIS A 21 -3.72 8.55 19.72
N SER A 22 -4.39 8.48 18.56
CA SER A 22 -3.72 8.30 17.27
C SER A 22 -2.78 9.47 16.93
N ALA A 23 -3.20 10.71 17.22
CA ALA A 23 -2.39 11.90 17.03
C ALA A 23 -1.20 11.97 18.00
N LEU A 24 -1.41 11.60 19.26
CA LEU A 24 -0.34 11.54 20.26
C LEU A 24 0.69 10.48 19.89
N LEU A 25 0.24 9.28 19.51
CA LEU A 25 1.10 8.24 18.96
C LEU A 25 1.90 8.80 17.77
N ARG A 26 1.25 9.41 16.78
CA ARG A 26 1.93 10.00 15.61
C ARG A 26 3.03 11.00 15.99
N LEU A 27 2.82 11.78 17.05
CA LEU A 27 3.79 12.75 17.55
C LEU A 27 4.96 12.07 18.27
N ILE A 28 4.70 11.05 19.09
CA ILE A 28 5.74 10.25 19.75
C ILE A 28 6.62 9.57 18.71
N ASP A 29 6.00 8.89 17.75
CA ASP A 29 6.69 8.26 16.64
C ASP A 29 5.70 8.07 15.47
N PRO A 30 6.05 8.37 14.22
CA PRO A 30 5.17 8.11 13.08
C PRO A 30 4.98 6.65 12.65
N VAL A 31 5.79 5.71 13.14
CA VAL A 31 5.95 4.32 12.68
C VAL A 31 5.86 3.31 13.82
N ARG A 32 5.18 2.18 13.62
CA ARG A 32 4.94 1.12 14.62
C ARG A 32 5.57 -0.22 14.24
N GLY A 33 6.88 -0.20 14.01
CA GLY A 33 7.68 -1.36 13.65
C GLY A 33 8.03 -1.46 12.16
N GLU A 34 8.52 -2.62 11.76
CA GLU A 34 9.08 -2.83 10.42
C GLU A 34 8.01 -3.03 9.34
N PRO A 35 8.20 -2.50 8.14
CA PRO A 35 7.26 -2.66 7.04
C PRO A 35 7.27 -4.11 6.54
N THR A 36 6.10 -4.67 6.26
CA THR A 36 6.00 -6.03 5.68
C THR A 36 6.21 -6.01 4.16
N ARG A 37 6.62 -7.13 3.58
CA ARG A 37 6.91 -7.25 2.12
C ARG A 37 5.62 -7.17 1.30
N SER A 38 5.65 -6.45 0.17
CA SER A 38 4.60 -6.49 -0.85
C SER A 38 5.02 -7.42 -1.99
N THR A 39 4.08 -8.12 -2.61
CA THR A 39 4.37 -9.01 -3.75
C THR A 39 4.82 -8.25 -5.00
N LEU A 40 4.51 -6.95 -5.11
CA LEU A 40 5.05 -6.08 -6.16
C LEU A 40 6.55 -5.79 -5.98
N ASP A 41 7.12 -6.15 -4.83
CA ASP A 41 8.54 -5.98 -4.55
C ASP A 41 9.37 -7.20 -4.97
N GLU A 42 8.74 -8.23 -5.52
CA GLU A 42 9.42 -9.40 -6.07
C GLU A 42 9.64 -9.24 -7.59
N ASN A 43 10.66 -9.93 -8.10
CA ASN A 43 10.89 -10.04 -9.54
C ASN A 43 9.61 -10.56 -10.24
N PRO A 44 9.24 -10.04 -11.43
CA PRO A 44 8.09 -10.51 -12.20
C PRO A 44 8.25 -11.92 -12.83
N ASP A 45 9.48 -12.41 -12.97
CA ASP A 45 9.79 -13.66 -13.68
C ASP A 45 9.89 -14.97 -12.84
N PRO A 46 9.49 -15.09 -11.54
CA PRO A 46 9.55 -16.38 -10.87
C PRO A 46 8.60 -17.36 -11.57
N SER A 47 9.19 -18.42 -12.10
CA SER A 47 8.54 -19.46 -12.91
C SER A 47 7.54 -20.30 -12.10
N LEU A 48 7.56 -20.19 -10.76
CA LEU A 48 6.83 -21.06 -9.83
C LEU A 48 5.87 -20.30 -8.89
N LEU A 49 5.14 -19.29 -9.40
CA LEU A 49 4.07 -18.66 -8.60
C LEU A 49 2.81 -19.53 -8.62
N GLY A 50 2.29 -19.85 -7.44
CA GLY A 50 0.98 -20.50 -7.32
C GLY A 50 -0.17 -19.57 -7.72
N ALA A 51 -1.32 -20.13 -8.08
CA ALA A 51 -2.52 -19.37 -8.49
C ALA A 51 -2.91 -18.26 -7.50
N TRP A 52 -2.79 -18.54 -6.19
CA TRP A 52 -3.07 -17.57 -5.14
C TRP A 52 -2.13 -16.35 -5.18
N GLN A 53 -0.82 -16.58 -5.38
CA GLN A 53 0.18 -15.50 -5.46
C GLN A 53 0.03 -14.69 -6.75
N LEU A 54 -0.31 -15.33 -7.87
CA LEU A 54 -0.60 -14.64 -9.13
C LEU A 54 -1.83 -13.73 -8.97
N LYS A 55 -2.90 -14.22 -8.35
CA LYS A 55 -4.11 -13.44 -8.05
C LYS A 55 -3.81 -12.27 -7.11
N GLN A 56 -2.98 -12.48 -6.08
CA GLN A 56 -2.52 -11.39 -5.20
C GLN A 56 -1.74 -10.32 -5.97
N LYS A 57 -0.74 -10.71 -6.75
CA LYS A 57 0.04 -9.78 -7.57
C LYS A 57 -0.85 -9.02 -8.52
N PHE A 58 -1.79 -9.69 -9.18
CA PHE A 58 -2.76 -9.07 -10.07
C PHE A 58 -3.60 -7.99 -9.35
N LEU A 59 -4.15 -8.29 -8.17
CA LEU A 59 -4.94 -7.31 -7.41
C LEU A 59 -4.11 -6.09 -6.98
N ASP A 60 -2.89 -6.28 -6.48
CA ASP A 60 -1.98 -5.17 -6.15
C ASP A 60 -1.57 -4.37 -7.40
N SER A 61 -1.37 -5.06 -8.52
CA SER A 61 -1.01 -4.44 -9.81
C SER A 61 -2.14 -3.56 -10.33
N PHE A 62 -3.37 -4.07 -10.29
CA PHE A 62 -4.54 -3.32 -10.72
C PHE A 62 -4.83 -2.14 -9.78
N ALA A 63 -4.65 -2.33 -8.47
CA ALA A 63 -4.77 -1.26 -7.49
C ALA A 63 -3.73 -0.15 -7.73
N LEU A 64 -2.48 -0.50 -8.09
CA LEU A 64 -1.44 0.48 -8.45
C LEU A 64 -1.91 1.41 -9.57
N LEU A 65 -2.57 0.87 -10.61
CA LEU A 65 -3.06 1.65 -11.74
C LEU A 65 -4.18 2.63 -11.38
N GLY A 66 -4.99 2.32 -10.37
CA GLY A 66 -6.05 3.22 -9.89
C GLY A 66 -5.54 4.43 -9.08
N SER A 67 -4.24 4.44 -8.74
CA SER A 67 -3.63 5.44 -7.88
C SER A 67 -2.96 6.57 -8.66
N THR A 68 -3.78 7.31 -9.40
CA THR A 68 -3.34 8.21 -10.49
C THR A 68 -2.77 9.57 -10.08
N SER A 69 -2.68 9.88 -8.78
CA SER A 69 -2.11 11.15 -8.31
C SER A 69 -0.78 10.99 -7.57
N SER A 70 -0.05 12.10 -7.48
CA SER A 70 1.16 12.21 -6.64
C SER A 70 0.84 12.19 -5.14
N SER A 71 -0.43 12.39 -4.77
CA SER A 71 -0.95 12.37 -3.40
C SER A 71 -1.58 11.02 -3.07
N GLY A 72 -0.80 10.14 -2.43
CA GLY A 72 -1.31 8.85 -1.97
C GLY A 72 -2.38 8.96 -0.87
N ALA A 73 -2.63 10.15 -0.32
CA ALA A 73 -3.74 10.39 0.61
C ALA A 73 -5.10 10.46 -0.13
N GLU A 74 -5.10 10.89 -1.39
CA GLU A 74 -6.32 11.12 -2.19
C GLU A 74 -6.65 9.95 -3.11
N THR A 75 -5.62 9.33 -3.70
CA THR A 75 -5.80 8.30 -4.74
C THR A 75 -5.34 6.91 -4.32
N ALA A 76 -5.06 6.65 -3.04
CA ALA A 76 -4.86 5.28 -2.59
C ALA A 76 -6.07 4.42 -2.99
N THR A 77 -5.79 3.26 -3.58
CA THR A 77 -6.79 2.39 -4.20
C THR A 77 -6.69 1.00 -3.60
N ALA A 78 -7.85 0.40 -3.39
CA ALA A 78 -8.02 -0.98 -2.94
C ALA A 78 -8.87 -1.74 -3.97
N VAL A 79 -8.55 -3.01 -4.21
CA VAL A 79 -9.21 -3.87 -5.21
C VAL A 79 -9.48 -5.25 -4.64
N CYS A 80 -10.66 -5.80 -4.92
CA CYS A 80 -11.03 -7.18 -4.61
C CYS A 80 -11.56 -7.88 -5.87
N LEU A 81 -11.37 -9.19 -5.98
CA LEU A 81 -11.98 -10.01 -7.02
C LEU A 81 -13.15 -10.81 -6.43
N GLU A 82 -14.36 -10.48 -6.88
CA GLU A 82 -15.57 -11.24 -6.61
C GLU A 82 -15.81 -12.23 -7.75
N THR A 83 -16.25 -13.45 -7.42
CA THR A 83 -16.59 -14.48 -8.41
C THR A 83 -18.04 -14.87 -8.24
N HIS A 84 -18.86 -14.60 -9.25
CA HIS A 84 -20.29 -14.93 -9.24
C HIS A 84 -20.62 -15.85 -10.40
N GLY A 85 -21.13 -17.05 -10.11
CA GLY A 85 -21.34 -18.09 -11.12
C GLY A 85 -22.17 -17.66 -12.34
N ARG A 86 -23.22 -16.86 -12.16
CA ARG A 86 -24.09 -16.39 -13.27
C ARG A 86 -23.75 -15.00 -13.81
N VAL A 87 -23.17 -14.12 -13.00
CA VAL A 87 -22.94 -12.71 -13.34
C VAL A 87 -21.53 -12.49 -13.93
N GLY A 88 -20.60 -13.39 -13.64
CA GLY A 88 -19.20 -13.25 -13.97
C GLY A 88 -18.36 -12.74 -12.79
N ASN A 89 -17.12 -12.38 -13.08
CA ASN A 89 -16.19 -11.85 -12.10
C ASN A 89 -16.32 -10.33 -12.01
N ILE A 90 -16.12 -9.77 -10.82
CA ILE A 90 -16.14 -8.33 -10.59
C ILE A 90 -14.83 -7.92 -9.93
N LEU A 91 -14.14 -6.96 -10.54
CA LEU A 91 -13.09 -6.18 -9.89
C LEU A 91 -13.75 -5.05 -9.13
N ARG A 92 -13.98 -5.26 -7.84
CA ARG A 92 -14.50 -4.20 -6.99
C ARG A 92 -13.37 -3.26 -6.61
N MET A 93 -13.56 -1.97 -6.85
CA MET A 93 -12.54 -0.94 -6.61
C MET A 93 -13.04 0.13 -5.65
N ALA A 94 -12.18 0.54 -4.73
CA ALA A 94 -12.39 1.70 -3.87
C ALA A 94 -11.18 2.62 -3.99
N ARG A 95 -11.41 3.93 -3.95
CA ARG A 95 -10.35 4.95 -3.95
C ARG A 95 -10.67 5.99 -2.90
N ASN A 96 -9.67 6.48 -2.15
CA ASN A 96 -9.87 7.39 -1.01
C ASN A 96 -10.84 8.55 -1.33
N HIS A 97 -10.69 9.24 -2.47
CA HIS A 97 -11.59 10.31 -2.90
C HIS A 97 -12.44 9.96 -4.16
N GLY A 98 -12.68 8.66 -4.40
CA GLY A 98 -13.53 8.17 -5.50
C GLY A 98 -12.84 8.24 -6.86
N LEU A 99 -13.23 7.40 -7.82
CA LEU A 99 -12.66 7.39 -9.19
C LEU A 99 -13.37 8.42 -10.07
N THR A 100 -12.64 9.02 -11.02
CA THR A 100 -13.28 9.84 -12.06
C THR A 100 -13.72 8.96 -13.23
N THR A 101 -14.65 9.43 -14.05
CA THR A 101 -15.05 8.73 -15.29
C THR A 101 -13.86 8.48 -16.22
N ARG A 102 -12.89 9.41 -16.25
CA ARG A 102 -11.65 9.26 -17.01
C ARG A 102 -10.78 8.13 -16.46
N ASP A 103 -10.64 8.04 -15.14
CA ASP A 103 -9.87 6.96 -14.50
C ASP A 103 -10.49 5.59 -14.82
N LEU A 104 -11.82 5.46 -14.66
CA LEU A 104 -12.55 4.23 -14.97
C LEU A 104 -12.40 3.83 -16.43
N ALA A 105 -12.56 4.78 -17.37
CA ALA A 105 -12.40 4.50 -18.79
C ALA A 105 -10.99 4.01 -19.13
N GLY A 106 -9.95 4.57 -18.50
CA GLY A 106 -8.58 4.10 -18.68
C GLY A 106 -8.34 2.69 -18.12
N LEU A 107 -8.88 2.41 -16.93
CA LEU A 107 -8.79 1.07 -16.32
C LEU A 107 -9.57 0.01 -17.11
N GLU A 108 -10.74 0.35 -17.65
CA GLU A 108 -11.51 -0.55 -18.53
C GLU A 108 -10.77 -0.86 -19.83
N LYS A 109 -10.04 0.10 -20.42
CA LYS A 109 -9.15 -0.18 -21.56
C LYS A 109 -8.06 -1.19 -21.21
N VAL A 110 -7.44 -1.06 -20.03
CA VAL A 110 -6.45 -2.04 -19.56
C VAL A 110 -7.10 -3.41 -19.34
N LEU A 111 -8.28 -3.46 -18.72
CA LEU A 111 -9.01 -4.70 -18.49
C LEU A 111 -9.40 -5.38 -19.82
N GLN A 112 -9.77 -4.59 -20.84
CA GLN A 112 -10.05 -5.09 -22.18
C GLN A 112 -8.83 -5.80 -22.79
N VAL A 113 -7.63 -5.19 -22.73
CA VAL A 113 -6.42 -5.84 -23.25
C VAL A 113 -6.15 -7.17 -22.54
N LEU A 114 -6.41 -7.25 -21.23
CA LEU A 114 -6.28 -8.51 -20.47
C LEU A 114 -7.34 -9.55 -20.89
N ARG A 115 -8.55 -9.13 -21.27
CA ARG A 115 -9.57 -10.01 -21.85
C ARG A 115 -9.10 -10.57 -23.20
N ASP A 116 -8.54 -9.72 -24.07
CA ASP A 116 -8.01 -10.15 -25.38
C ASP A 116 -6.86 -11.17 -25.22
N VAL A 117 -6.03 -11.01 -24.19
CA VAL A 117 -4.98 -11.98 -23.85
C VAL A 117 -5.59 -13.31 -23.40
N ALA A 118 -6.58 -13.25 -22.51
CA ALA A 118 -7.23 -14.44 -21.98
C ALA A 118 -8.02 -15.21 -23.07
N SER A 119 -8.62 -14.52 -24.05
CA SER A 119 -9.30 -15.14 -25.20
C SER A 119 -8.33 -15.60 -26.29
N LYS A 120 -7.01 -15.36 -26.12
CA LYS A 120 -5.95 -15.64 -27.11
C LYS A 120 -6.06 -14.82 -28.41
N GLU A 121 -6.84 -13.76 -28.41
CA GLU A 121 -6.88 -12.77 -29.51
C GLU A 121 -5.61 -11.93 -29.55
N LYS A 122 -4.91 -11.80 -28.41
CA LYS A 122 -3.68 -11.02 -28.28
C LYS A 122 -2.60 -11.81 -27.55
N SER A 123 -1.38 -11.81 -28.10
CA SER A 123 -0.23 -12.44 -27.42
C SER A 123 0.30 -11.55 -26.28
N SER A 124 0.99 -12.15 -25.30
CA SER A 124 1.63 -11.40 -24.21
C SER A 124 2.61 -10.34 -24.72
N ILE A 125 3.37 -10.66 -25.78
CA ILE A 125 4.37 -9.77 -26.39
C ILE A 125 3.73 -8.51 -26.97
N GLN A 126 2.50 -8.62 -27.49
CA GLN A 126 1.74 -7.48 -28.00
C GLN A 126 1.02 -6.72 -26.89
N ALA A 127 0.52 -7.42 -25.87
CA ALA A 127 -0.26 -6.84 -24.79
C ALA A 127 0.57 -5.98 -23.84
N GLU A 128 1.79 -6.41 -23.46
CA GLU A 128 2.61 -5.69 -22.48
C GLU A 128 2.93 -4.24 -22.92
N PRO A 129 3.41 -3.96 -24.16
CA PRO A 129 3.64 -2.60 -24.62
C PRO A 129 2.36 -1.76 -24.74
N GLU A 130 1.24 -2.38 -25.12
CA GLU A 130 -0.05 -1.70 -25.25
C GLU A 130 -0.57 -1.24 -23.89
N ILE A 131 -0.52 -2.12 -22.87
CA ILE A 131 -0.89 -1.77 -21.51
C ILE A 131 0.04 -0.68 -20.97
N LEU A 132 1.36 -0.77 -21.23
CA LEU A 132 2.31 0.25 -20.78
C LEU A 132 1.95 1.64 -21.33
N ARG A 133 1.57 1.74 -22.60
CA ARG A 133 1.09 3.01 -23.18
C ARG A 133 -0.16 3.53 -22.48
N LEU A 134 -1.15 2.66 -22.23
CA LEU A 134 -2.38 3.03 -21.51
C LEU A 134 -2.08 3.50 -20.08
N VAL A 135 -1.15 2.85 -19.39
CA VAL A 135 -0.72 3.22 -18.03
C VAL A 135 -0.01 4.57 -18.02
N VAL A 136 0.86 4.85 -19.00
CA VAL A 136 1.53 6.15 -19.15
C VAL A 136 0.53 7.27 -19.38
N GLU A 137 -0.55 7.02 -20.14
CA GLU A 137 -1.62 7.99 -20.36
C GLU A 137 -2.47 8.21 -19.10
N LEU A 138 -2.83 7.13 -18.42
CA LEU A 138 -3.67 7.12 -17.22
C LEU A 138 -2.98 7.79 -16.03
N ASP A 139 -1.70 7.50 -15.81
CA ASP A 139 -0.95 7.88 -14.59
C ASP A 139 0.19 8.88 -14.86
N ARG A 140 0.05 9.66 -15.94
CA ARG A 140 1.05 10.64 -16.40
C ARG A 140 1.51 11.59 -15.29
N GLY A 141 0.56 12.11 -14.52
CA GLY A 141 0.83 13.09 -13.47
C GLY A 141 1.71 12.54 -12.33
N ARG A 142 1.44 11.32 -11.88
CA ARG A 142 2.26 10.67 -10.85
C ARG A 142 3.62 10.26 -11.39
N ILE A 143 3.66 9.64 -12.57
CA ILE A 143 4.92 9.21 -13.20
C ILE A 143 5.87 10.41 -13.33
N PHE A 144 5.38 11.56 -13.80
CA PHE A 144 6.19 12.77 -13.85
C PHE A 144 6.58 13.31 -12.50
N SER A 145 5.68 13.34 -11.52
CA SER A 145 6.03 13.77 -10.16
C SER A 145 7.17 12.92 -9.57
N ILE A 146 7.21 11.61 -9.88
CA ILE A 146 8.30 10.73 -9.48
C ILE A 146 9.58 11.06 -10.29
N ALA A 147 9.48 11.23 -11.61
CA ALA A 147 10.61 11.60 -12.45
C ALA A 147 11.26 12.93 -12.05
N GLU A 148 10.46 13.94 -11.72
CA GLU A 148 10.95 15.23 -11.19
C GLU A 148 11.70 15.06 -9.87
N ARG A 149 11.24 14.18 -8.98
CA ARG A 149 11.94 13.87 -7.74
C ARG A 149 13.26 13.16 -7.99
N ILE A 150 13.33 12.28 -9.00
CA ILE A 150 14.58 11.61 -9.41
C ILE A 150 15.59 12.65 -9.92
N GLU A 151 15.14 13.54 -10.81
CA GLU A 151 16.00 14.59 -11.37
C GLU A 151 16.51 15.56 -10.30
N LYS A 152 15.61 16.09 -9.47
CA LYS A 152 15.95 17.04 -8.38
C LYS A 152 16.89 16.43 -7.32
N ARG A 153 16.83 15.11 -7.12
CA ARG A 153 17.70 14.38 -6.17
C ARG A 153 19.03 13.94 -6.78
N GLY A 154 19.41 14.51 -7.93
CA GLY A 154 20.79 14.52 -8.39
C GLY A 154 21.22 13.34 -9.26
N ILE A 155 20.29 12.60 -9.89
CA ILE A 155 20.65 11.50 -10.80
C ILE A 155 21.72 11.91 -11.84
N ARG A 156 21.60 13.10 -12.43
CA ARG A 156 22.57 13.63 -13.41
C ARG A 156 23.96 13.81 -12.80
N ASN A 157 24.03 14.23 -11.54
CA ASN A 157 25.29 14.42 -10.83
C ASN A 157 25.96 13.09 -10.52
N VAL A 158 25.18 12.08 -10.10
CA VAL A 158 25.70 10.73 -9.86
C VAL A 158 26.25 10.15 -11.17
N LEU A 159 25.46 10.18 -12.24
CA LEU A 159 25.87 9.65 -13.55
C LEU A 159 27.11 10.36 -14.13
N ARG A 160 27.25 11.67 -13.91
CA ARG A 160 28.45 12.41 -14.34
C ARG A 160 29.71 11.97 -13.59
N LYS A 161 29.61 11.73 -12.27
CA LYS A 161 30.73 11.24 -11.45
C LYS A 161 31.15 9.82 -11.81
N THR A 162 30.21 8.97 -12.24
CA THR A 162 30.48 7.59 -12.68
C THR A 162 31.31 7.51 -13.96
N LYS A 163 31.16 8.48 -14.87
CA LYS A 163 31.92 8.53 -16.14
C LYS A 163 33.44 8.75 -15.94
N SER A 164 33.87 9.17 -14.74
CA SER A 164 35.27 9.45 -14.40
C SER A 164 36.02 8.32 -13.67
N GLY A 165 35.39 7.17 -13.44
CA GLY A 165 36.03 6.00 -12.81
C GLY A 165 35.01 5.20 -11.98
N PHE A 166 35.11 3.87 -12.03
CA PHE A 166 34.16 2.84 -11.55
C PHE A 166 33.03 2.45 -12.52
N VAL A 167 33.37 1.66 -13.55
CA VAL A 167 32.39 0.78 -14.20
C VAL A 167 33.02 -0.60 -14.43
N GLN A 168 32.50 -1.63 -13.77
CA GLN A 168 33.03 -3.00 -13.82
C GLN A 168 32.52 -3.83 -15.02
N SER A 169 31.37 -3.46 -15.60
CA SER A 169 30.71 -4.21 -16.69
C SER A 169 30.36 -3.31 -17.88
N GLU A 170 30.75 -3.71 -19.08
CA GLU A 170 30.44 -2.99 -20.33
C GLU A 170 28.92 -2.88 -20.55
N LYS A 171 28.14 -3.90 -20.17
CA LYS A 171 26.67 -3.86 -20.25
C LYS A 171 26.07 -2.78 -19.35
N PHE A 172 26.58 -2.68 -18.12
CA PHE A 172 26.15 -1.65 -17.17
C PHE A 172 26.53 -0.25 -17.66
N ARG A 173 27.72 -0.09 -18.26
CA ARG A 173 28.16 1.16 -18.90
C ARG A 173 27.19 1.62 -20.00
N LEU A 174 26.88 0.72 -20.94
CA LEU A 174 25.95 0.98 -22.04
C LEU A 174 24.54 1.30 -21.55
N TRP A 175 24.10 0.66 -20.46
CA TRP A 175 22.82 0.96 -19.82
C TRP A 175 22.79 2.37 -19.18
N LEU A 176 23.87 2.79 -18.52
CA LEU A 176 23.99 4.15 -17.97
C LEU A 176 23.94 5.22 -19.06
N GLU A 177 24.55 4.96 -20.23
CA GLU A 177 24.53 5.88 -21.38
C GLU A 177 23.14 6.07 -21.98
N LYS A 178 22.29 5.04 -21.89
CA LYS A 178 20.88 5.09 -22.33
C LYS A 178 19.95 5.77 -21.32
N CYS A 179 20.48 6.36 -20.24
CA CYS A 179 19.67 7.05 -19.25
C CYS A 179 18.79 8.14 -19.89
N PRO A 180 17.45 8.07 -19.74
CA PRO A 180 16.53 9.03 -20.37
C PRO A 180 16.75 10.48 -19.91
N PHE A 181 17.18 10.67 -18.66
CA PHE A 181 17.47 12.01 -18.14
C PHE A 181 18.65 12.65 -18.87
N THR A 182 19.66 11.90 -19.30
CA THR A 182 20.79 12.46 -20.06
C THR A 182 20.57 12.46 -21.56
N ALA A 183 19.82 11.48 -22.09
CA ALA A 183 19.55 11.35 -23.52
C ALA A 183 18.50 12.33 -24.04
N CYS A 184 17.58 12.80 -23.18
CA CYS A 184 16.51 13.72 -23.55
C CYS A 184 16.75 15.11 -22.95
N PRO A 185 17.11 16.13 -23.76
CA PRO A 185 17.38 17.48 -23.27
C PRO A 185 16.11 18.30 -22.98
N SER A 186 14.94 17.84 -23.44
CA SER A 186 13.67 18.55 -23.22
C SER A 186 13.25 18.49 -21.74
N PRO A 187 12.58 19.54 -21.24
CA PRO A 187 12.00 19.54 -19.90
C PRO A 187 11.09 18.32 -19.65
N LEU A 188 11.08 17.78 -18.43
CA LEU A 188 10.29 16.59 -18.07
C LEU A 188 8.80 16.68 -18.45
N ARG A 189 8.20 17.88 -18.31
CA ARG A 189 6.80 18.15 -18.65
C ARG A 189 6.47 17.90 -20.13
N ASP A 190 7.48 18.05 -21.01
CA ASP A 190 7.35 17.94 -22.46
C ASP A 190 7.65 16.53 -22.97
N TRP A 191 7.96 15.58 -22.07
CA TRP A 191 8.27 14.21 -22.45
C TRP A 191 7.09 13.50 -23.10
N SER A 192 7.37 12.87 -24.24
CA SER A 192 6.40 12.08 -24.99
C SER A 192 6.02 10.79 -24.23
N HIS A 193 4.93 10.14 -24.68
CA HIS A 193 4.58 8.80 -24.19
C HIS A 193 5.70 7.79 -24.45
N ALA A 194 6.42 7.91 -25.57
CA ALA A 194 7.55 7.05 -25.90
C ALA A 194 8.71 7.26 -24.91
N THR A 195 9.10 8.51 -24.63
CA THR A 195 10.16 8.83 -23.66
C THR A 195 9.82 8.30 -22.26
N THR A 196 8.55 8.45 -21.85
CA THR A 196 8.07 7.97 -20.54
C THR A 196 8.08 6.44 -20.47
N THR A 197 7.75 5.77 -21.58
CA THR A 197 7.83 4.31 -21.71
C THR A 197 9.28 3.83 -21.56
N ILE A 198 10.23 4.49 -22.22
CA ILE A 198 11.67 4.20 -22.09
C ILE A 198 12.11 4.39 -20.64
N LEU A 199 11.66 5.44 -19.94
CA LEU A 199 11.96 5.65 -18.52
C LEU A 199 11.49 4.49 -17.64
N ILE A 200 10.26 4.00 -17.82
CA ILE A 200 9.75 2.88 -17.03
C ILE A 200 10.56 1.61 -17.30
N HIS A 201 10.90 1.35 -18.57
CA HIS A 201 11.72 0.20 -18.92
C HIS A 201 13.13 0.30 -18.32
N TRP A 202 13.79 1.45 -18.48
CA TRP A 202 15.11 1.72 -17.90
C TRP A 202 15.11 1.59 -16.36
N ALA A 203 14.05 2.08 -15.70
CA ALA A 203 13.85 1.91 -14.26
C ALA A 203 13.69 0.45 -13.84
N SER A 204 13.03 -0.37 -14.68
CA SER A 204 12.88 -1.80 -14.42
C SER A 204 14.21 -2.54 -14.48
N GLU A 205 15.08 -2.17 -15.44
CA GLU A 205 16.41 -2.75 -15.54
C GLU A 205 17.30 -2.35 -14.35
N ALA A 206 17.21 -1.08 -13.93
CA ALA A 206 17.87 -0.61 -12.72
C ALA A 206 17.55 -1.49 -11.50
N ARG A 207 16.27 -1.86 -11.35
CA ARG A 207 15.79 -2.59 -10.18
C ARG A 207 16.13 -4.08 -10.21
N TRP A 208 16.11 -4.71 -11.40
CA TRP A 208 16.15 -6.17 -11.49
C TRP A 208 17.41 -6.75 -12.13
N TYR A 209 18.13 -5.98 -12.93
CA TYR A 209 19.36 -6.44 -13.59
C TYR A 209 20.62 -5.77 -13.03
N TYR A 210 20.51 -4.51 -12.58
CA TYR A 210 21.68 -3.71 -12.18
C TYR A 210 21.63 -3.22 -10.73
N ALA A 211 20.83 -3.86 -9.88
CA ALA A 211 20.59 -3.38 -8.53
C ALA A 211 21.87 -3.38 -7.68
N GLU A 212 22.70 -4.42 -7.79
CA GLU A 212 23.94 -4.59 -7.02
C GLU A 212 25.00 -3.58 -7.47
N GLU A 213 25.17 -3.41 -8.78
CA GLU A 213 26.08 -2.43 -9.36
C GLU A 213 25.67 -1.00 -9.00
N LEU A 214 24.36 -0.70 -9.02
CA LEU A 214 23.83 0.60 -8.60
C LEU A 214 24.05 0.88 -7.11
N GLN A 215 23.86 -0.10 -6.23
CA GLN A 215 24.16 0.07 -4.80
C GLN A 215 25.63 0.36 -4.56
N THR A 216 26.50 -0.40 -5.22
CA THR A 216 27.96 -0.20 -5.16
C THR A 216 28.31 1.22 -5.63
N LEU A 217 27.68 1.69 -6.71
CA LEU A 217 27.90 3.02 -7.27
C LEU A 217 27.39 4.16 -6.37
N VAL A 218 26.24 3.97 -5.73
CA VAL A 218 25.56 4.98 -4.89
C VAL A 218 26.30 5.19 -3.56
N GLY A 219 27.11 4.22 -3.14
CA GLY A 219 27.82 4.22 -1.87
C GLY A 219 26.85 3.98 -0.71
N LEU A 220 27.24 3.12 0.22
CA LEU A 220 26.37 2.56 1.26
C LEU A 220 25.81 3.56 2.30
N ASP A 221 26.06 4.86 2.22
CA ASP A 221 25.64 5.79 3.31
C ASP A 221 25.27 7.24 2.94
N GLN A 222 25.14 7.60 1.66
CA GLN A 222 24.57 8.91 1.31
C GLN A 222 23.05 8.82 1.19
N LEU A 223 22.34 9.22 2.25
CA LEU A 223 20.86 9.32 2.33
C LEU A 223 20.23 10.01 1.10
N GLU A 224 20.91 10.96 0.49
CA GLU A 224 20.44 11.63 -0.73
C GLU A 224 20.53 10.75 -1.99
N ASN A 225 21.60 9.96 -2.13
CA ASN A 225 21.78 9.06 -3.28
C ASN A 225 20.78 7.89 -3.23
N GLN A 226 20.43 7.41 -2.04
CA GLN A 226 19.39 6.39 -1.88
C GLN A 226 18.00 6.91 -2.28
N ALA A 227 17.75 8.21 -2.17
CA ALA A 227 16.43 8.76 -2.38
C ALA A 227 16.01 8.84 -3.85
N TRP A 228 16.92 9.10 -4.80
CA TRP A 228 16.56 9.04 -6.23
C TRP A 228 16.39 7.58 -6.68
N LEU A 229 17.23 6.66 -6.20
CA LEU A 229 17.12 5.22 -6.49
C LEU A 229 15.78 4.65 -6.00
N ASN A 230 15.34 5.02 -4.80
CA ASN A 230 14.02 4.64 -4.29
C ASN A 230 12.88 5.16 -5.15
N ASN A 231 12.98 6.37 -5.72
CA ASN A 231 11.98 6.86 -6.66
C ASN A 231 12.05 6.14 -8.02
N LEU A 232 13.24 5.76 -8.48
CA LEU A 232 13.40 4.92 -9.67
C LEU A 232 12.74 3.55 -9.49
N HIS A 233 12.92 2.92 -8.32
CA HIS A 233 12.24 1.67 -7.98
C HIS A 233 10.72 1.80 -7.92
N LYS A 234 10.15 2.99 -7.66
CA LYS A 234 8.70 3.23 -7.78
C LYS A 234 8.24 3.13 -9.22
N LEU A 235 9.00 3.68 -10.17
CA LEU A 235 8.68 3.60 -11.60
C LEU A 235 8.80 2.17 -12.13
N ALA A 236 9.81 1.42 -11.66
CA ALA A 236 9.99 0.01 -12.00
C ALA A 236 8.77 -0.88 -11.68
N ARG A 237 7.91 -0.45 -10.73
CA ARG A 237 6.70 -1.20 -10.35
C ARG A 237 5.68 -1.30 -11.48
N TYR A 238 5.58 -0.29 -12.36
CA TYR A 238 4.64 -0.37 -13.49
C TYR A 238 5.00 -1.53 -14.41
N HIS A 239 6.30 -1.73 -14.69
CA HIS A 239 6.76 -2.87 -15.47
C HIS A 239 6.41 -4.22 -14.81
N SER A 240 6.70 -4.37 -13.51
CA SER A 240 6.35 -5.60 -12.77
C SER A 240 4.84 -5.86 -12.72
N ALA A 241 4.05 -4.80 -12.54
CA ALA A 241 2.59 -4.87 -12.51
C ALA A 241 2.02 -5.33 -13.87
N ILE A 242 2.50 -4.77 -14.97
CA ILE A 242 2.05 -5.13 -16.33
C ILE A 242 2.35 -6.60 -16.62
N LYS A 243 3.60 -7.04 -16.41
CA LYS A 243 3.99 -8.44 -16.57
C LYS A 243 3.12 -9.37 -15.71
N SER A 244 2.88 -9.01 -14.45
CA SER A 244 2.08 -9.81 -13.53
C SER A 244 0.61 -9.94 -13.99
N MET A 245 0.00 -8.86 -14.45
CA MET A 245 -1.38 -8.87 -14.96
C MET A 245 -1.50 -9.71 -16.23
N VAL A 246 -0.60 -9.54 -17.20
CA VAL A 246 -0.59 -10.33 -18.45
C VAL A 246 -0.36 -11.81 -18.15
N LYS A 247 0.61 -12.13 -17.29
CA LYS A 247 0.87 -13.51 -16.84
C LYS A 247 -0.35 -14.15 -16.18
N PHE A 248 -1.08 -13.40 -15.35
CA PHE A 248 -2.31 -13.89 -14.74
C PHE A 248 -3.42 -14.14 -15.77
N ALA A 249 -3.59 -13.24 -16.76
CA ALA A 249 -4.55 -13.44 -17.85
C ALA A 249 -4.24 -14.69 -18.70
N VAL A 250 -2.96 -15.00 -18.95
CA VAL A 250 -2.56 -16.22 -19.65
C VAL A 250 -2.78 -17.47 -18.82
N LYS A 251 -2.47 -17.43 -17.52
CA LYS A 251 -2.52 -18.61 -16.63
C LYS A 251 -3.92 -18.94 -16.14
N GLU A 252 -4.77 -17.93 -15.96
CA GLU A 252 -6.11 -18.04 -15.39
C GLU A 252 -7.16 -17.38 -16.32
N PRO A 253 -7.24 -17.77 -17.61
CA PRO A 253 -8.10 -17.10 -18.59
C PRO A 253 -9.59 -17.14 -18.21
N GLY A 254 -10.02 -18.17 -17.47
CA GLY A 254 -11.39 -18.31 -16.98
C GLY A 254 -11.85 -17.14 -16.09
N ILE A 255 -10.93 -16.45 -15.42
CA ILE A 255 -11.24 -15.26 -14.63
C ILE A 255 -11.68 -14.09 -15.52
N PHE A 256 -11.17 -14.01 -16.75
CA PHE A 256 -11.35 -12.85 -17.63
C PHE A 256 -12.53 -12.96 -18.62
N VAL A 257 -13.16 -14.13 -18.74
CA VAL A 257 -14.26 -14.39 -19.70
C VAL A 257 -15.43 -13.41 -19.55
N LYS A 258 -15.79 -13.05 -18.30
CA LYS A 258 -16.85 -12.09 -17.97
C LYS A 258 -16.44 -11.27 -16.75
N ILE A 259 -15.38 -10.49 -16.89
CA ILE A 259 -14.89 -9.61 -15.83
C ILE A 259 -15.25 -8.14 -16.09
N PHE A 260 -15.66 -7.43 -15.03
CA PHE A 260 -16.07 -6.02 -15.09
C PHE A 260 -15.52 -5.25 -13.89
N ILE A 261 -15.31 -3.95 -14.05
CA ILE A 261 -14.99 -3.06 -12.92
C ILE A 261 -16.29 -2.57 -12.28
N LYS A 262 -16.34 -2.59 -10.94
CA LYS A 262 -17.38 -1.87 -10.19
C LYS A 262 -16.75 -1.04 -9.10
N GLU A 263 -16.94 0.27 -9.17
CA GLU A 263 -16.48 1.17 -8.13
C GLU A 263 -17.37 1.17 -6.89
N ILE A 264 -16.75 1.50 -5.76
CA ILE A 264 -17.42 1.92 -4.52
C ILE A 264 -17.33 3.43 -4.46
N THR A 265 -18.48 4.09 -4.29
CA THR A 265 -18.55 5.53 -4.08
C THR A 265 -17.84 5.89 -2.78
N ALA A 266 -16.80 6.71 -2.89
CA ALA A 266 -16.06 7.16 -1.73
C ALA A 266 -16.89 8.16 -0.89
N PRO A 267 -16.89 8.02 0.44
CA PRO A 267 -17.52 9.03 1.29
C PRO A 267 -16.68 10.32 1.30
N HIS A 268 -17.35 11.44 1.55
CA HIS A 268 -16.66 12.71 1.73
C HIS A 268 -15.76 12.68 2.98
N PRO A 269 -14.55 13.27 2.92
CA PRO A 269 -13.75 13.51 4.11
C PRO A 269 -14.53 14.30 5.17
N ARG A 270 -14.29 13.99 6.44
CA ARG A 270 -15.00 14.63 7.56
C ARG A 270 -14.03 15.52 8.33
N PRO A 271 -14.25 16.85 8.38
CA PRO A 271 -13.39 17.72 9.15
C PRO A 271 -13.49 17.35 10.64
N PHE A 272 -12.35 17.28 11.29
CA PHE A 272 -12.22 17.02 12.71
C PHE A 272 -11.36 18.11 13.35
N LYS A 273 -11.86 18.64 14.45
CA LYS A 273 -11.14 19.57 15.32
C LYS A 273 -11.41 19.15 16.74
N PHE A 274 -10.35 19.04 17.51
CA PHE A 274 -10.46 18.77 18.94
C PHE A 274 -11.21 19.93 19.64
N PRO A 275 -12.18 19.66 20.54
CA PRO A 275 -12.92 20.69 21.28
C PRO A 275 -12.02 21.69 22.03
N ARG A 276 -12.51 22.91 22.28
CA ARG A 276 -11.72 23.98 22.92
C ARG A 276 -11.65 23.87 24.46
N ASP A 277 -11.86 22.68 25.01
CA ASP A 277 -11.82 22.45 26.47
C ASP A 277 -10.45 22.79 27.07
N LYS A 278 -10.41 23.12 28.36
CA LYS A 278 -9.15 23.44 29.06
C LYS A 278 -8.32 22.16 29.27
N ALA A 279 -7.12 22.11 28.68
CA ALA A 279 -6.04 21.12 28.91
C ALA A 279 -6.34 19.60 28.67
N PRO A 280 -6.83 19.21 27.48
CA PRO A 280 -7.09 17.82 27.11
C PRO A 280 -5.86 16.90 27.10
N LEU A 281 -4.66 17.40 26.75
CA LEU A 281 -3.45 16.58 26.80
C LEU A 281 -3.15 16.15 28.24
N LEU A 282 -3.18 17.12 29.16
CA LEU A 282 -2.91 16.87 30.58
C LEU A 282 -3.95 15.90 31.17
N ALA A 283 -5.24 16.08 30.85
CA ALA A 283 -6.29 15.17 31.28
C ALA A 283 -6.07 13.74 30.77
N VAL A 284 -5.72 13.60 29.49
CA VAL A 284 -5.45 12.28 28.89
C VAL A 284 -4.21 11.65 29.50
N ILE A 285 -3.11 12.38 29.62
CA ILE A 285 -1.87 11.86 30.20
C ILE A 285 -2.12 11.43 31.65
N ARG A 286 -2.79 12.24 32.48
CA ARG A 286 -3.18 11.85 33.85
C ARG A 286 -3.98 10.56 33.89
N THR A 287 -4.89 10.36 32.95
CA THR A 287 -5.68 9.13 32.84
C THR A 287 -4.83 7.91 32.44
N LEU A 288 -3.81 8.11 31.59
CA LEU A 288 -2.97 7.02 31.06
C LEU A 288 -1.79 6.65 31.95
N VAL A 289 -1.18 7.61 32.65
CA VAL A 289 0.05 7.34 33.42
C VAL A 289 -0.08 7.68 34.90
N GLY A 290 -1.19 8.27 35.34
CA GLY A 290 -1.44 8.55 36.75
C GLY A 290 -0.48 9.59 37.31
N GLU A 291 0.20 9.24 38.40
CA GLU A 291 1.12 10.12 39.14
C GLU A 291 2.32 10.58 38.29
N ASP A 292 2.73 9.77 37.30
CA ASP A 292 3.84 10.08 36.39
C ASP A 292 3.51 11.19 35.35
N ALA A 293 2.31 11.78 35.40
CA ALA A 293 1.82 12.68 34.36
C ALA A 293 2.70 13.91 34.13
N ASN A 294 3.16 14.57 35.20
CA ASN A 294 3.99 15.77 35.08
C ASN A 294 5.35 15.42 34.45
N THR A 295 6.01 14.37 34.95
CA THR A 295 7.28 13.87 34.40
C THR A 295 7.14 13.44 32.94
N THR A 296 6.02 12.78 32.59
CA THR A 296 5.75 12.37 31.20
C THR A 296 5.57 13.57 30.27
N ILE A 297 4.95 14.67 30.75
CA ILE A 297 4.82 15.91 29.99
C ILE A 297 6.18 16.55 29.75
N GLU A 298 7.03 16.64 30.77
CA GLU A 298 8.40 17.18 30.64
C GLU A 298 9.22 16.36 29.62
N GLN A 299 9.09 15.03 29.65
CA GLN A 299 9.73 14.15 28.68
C GLN A 299 9.18 14.36 27.26
N LEU A 300 7.87 14.55 27.10
CA LEU A 300 7.26 14.89 25.81
C LEU A 300 7.73 16.25 25.29
N GLU A 301 7.86 17.25 26.15
CA GLU A 301 8.37 18.58 25.79
C GLU A 301 9.79 18.48 25.22
N LYS A 302 10.65 17.71 25.90
CA LYS A 302 12.01 17.42 25.45
C LYS A 302 12.02 16.64 24.13
N HIS A 303 11.24 15.56 24.04
CA HIS A 303 11.16 14.70 22.85
C HIS A 303 10.69 15.46 21.61
N LEU A 304 9.69 16.33 21.77
CA LEU A 304 9.08 17.09 20.68
C LEU A 304 9.79 18.43 20.41
N GLY A 305 10.76 18.81 21.25
CA GLY A 305 11.49 20.07 21.17
C GLY A 305 10.56 21.29 21.30
N THR A 306 9.55 21.23 22.17
CA THR A 306 8.58 22.32 22.35
C THR A 306 8.07 22.39 23.78
N LYS A 307 7.90 23.62 24.30
CA LYS A 307 7.28 23.88 25.62
C LYS A 307 5.75 23.92 25.57
N ASP A 308 5.15 23.86 24.38
CA ASP A 308 3.69 23.90 24.20
C ASP A 308 3.22 22.64 23.46
N VAL A 309 3.31 21.51 24.16
CA VAL A 309 2.90 20.20 23.64
C VAL A 309 1.39 20.15 23.39
N GLU A 310 0.61 20.84 24.22
CA GLU A 310 -0.84 20.97 24.08
C GLU A 310 -1.21 21.62 22.73
N ALA A 311 -0.62 22.77 22.38
CA ALA A 311 -0.86 23.38 21.07
C ALA A 311 -0.35 22.51 19.91
N ARG A 312 0.75 21.76 20.11
CA ARG A 312 1.24 20.81 19.10
C ARG A 312 0.26 19.66 18.87
N LEU A 313 -0.29 19.07 19.93
CA LEU A 313 -1.34 18.05 19.82
C LEU A 313 -2.59 18.62 19.15
N ARG A 314 -3.06 19.80 19.56
CA ARG A 314 -4.22 20.44 18.94
C ARG A 314 -4.03 20.68 17.45
N ARG A 315 -2.84 21.10 17.01
CA ARG A 315 -2.51 21.22 15.59
C ARG A 315 -2.53 19.86 14.89
N ALA A 316 -1.98 18.82 15.51
CA ALA A 316 -2.03 17.45 14.99
C ALA A 316 -3.46 16.88 14.90
N CYS A 317 -4.40 17.40 15.68
CA CYS A 317 -5.82 17.05 15.66
C CYS A 317 -6.69 17.97 14.78
N ARG A 318 -6.10 18.86 13.96
CA ARG A 318 -6.82 19.59 12.90
C ARG A 318 -6.68 18.79 11.61
N LEU A 319 -7.68 17.95 11.34
CA LEU A 319 -7.58 16.91 10.33
C LEU A 319 -8.83 16.89 9.47
N ASP A 320 -8.68 16.50 8.22
CA ASP A 320 -9.78 15.98 7.42
C ASP A 320 -9.70 14.46 7.47
N LEU A 321 -10.63 13.84 8.20
CA LEU A 321 -10.66 12.39 8.34
C LEU A 321 -11.08 11.78 7.00
N THR A 322 -10.30 10.85 6.48
CA THR A 322 -10.56 10.16 5.21
C THR A 322 -10.82 8.69 5.47
N LEU A 323 -11.91 8.15 4.94
CA LEU A 323 -12.15 6.71 4.95
C LEU A 323 -11.25 6.07 3.90
N HIS A 324 -10.19 5.41 4.36
CA HIS A 324 -9.23 4.74 3.47
C HIS A 324 -9.92 3.69 2.60
N ALA A 325 -9.41 3.49 1.39
CA ALA A 325 -9.96 2.56 0.40
C ALA A 325 -10.12 1.12 0.94
N GLU A 326 -9.19 0.66 1.78
CA GLU A 326 -9.29 -0.64 2.45
C GLU A 326 -10.53 -0.72 3.35
N MET A 327 -10.86 0.37 4.05
CA MET A 327 -12.03 0.44 4.93
C MET A 327 -13.34 0.62 4.15
N GLN A 328 -13.29 1.29 3.00
CA GLN A 328 -14.43 1.34 2.07
C GLN A 328 -14.84 -0.07 1.61
N MET A 329 -13.87 -0.96 1.37
CA MET A 329 -14.13 -2.37 1.07
C MET A 329 -14.84 -3.09 2.23
N VAL A 330 -14.36 -2.89 3.46
CA VAL A 330 -14.98 -3.49 4.64
C VAL A 330 -16.45 -3.07 4.75
N VAL A 331 -16.73 -1.76 4.75
CA VAL A 331 -18.09 -1.22 4.85
C VAL A 331 -18.98 -1.74 3.72
N PHE A 332 -18.43 -1.87 2.51
CA PHE A 332 -19.18 -2.44 1.39
C PHE A 332 -19.57 -3.90 1.65
N TYR A 333 -18.63 -4.76 2.04
CA TYR A 333 -18.91 -6.18 2.23
C TYR A 333 -19.74 -6.48 3.48
N GLU A 334 -19.63 -5.67 4.53
CA GLU A 334 -20.54 -5.75 5.68
C GLU A 334 -22.00 -5.47 5.27
N GLY A 335 -22.21 -4.47 4.42
CA GLY A 335 -23.54 -4.11 3.92
C GLY A 335 -24.06 -5.03 2.83
N ASN A 336 -23.20 -5.86 2.25
CA ASN A 336 -23.53 -6.75 1.15
C ASN A 336 -22.83 -8.11 1.32
N PRO A 337 -23.18 -8.89 2.37
CA PRO A 337 -22.46 -10.13 2.71
C PRO A 337 -22.51 -11.18 1.59
N GLY A 338 -23.54 -11.15 0.74
CA GLY A 338 -23.65 -12.03 -0.43
C GLY A 338 -22.63 -11.76 -1.54
N PHE A 339 -21.89 -10.64 -1.48
CA PHE A 339 -20.82 -10.30 -2.41
C PHE A 339 -19.43 -10.50 -1.81
N ALA A 340 -19.31 -10.97 -0.56
CA ALA A 340 -18.02 -11.17 0.08
C ALA A 340 -17.09 -12.02 -0.81
N PRO A 341 -15.85 -11.56 -1.05
CA PRO A 341 -15.00 -12.20 -2.03
C PRO A 341 -14.59 -13.59 -1.52
N SER A 342 -14.57 -14.57 -2.43
CA SER A 342 -14.15 -15.95 -2.10
C SER A 342 -12.71 -16.01 -1.59
N MET A 343 -11.86 -15.13 -2.12
CA MET A 343 -10.54 -14.85 -1.58
C MET A 343 -10.61 -13.59 -0.73
N GLN A 344 -10.33 -13.72 0.56
CA GLN A 344 -10.38 -12.63 1.54
C GLN A 344 -9.14 -11.71 1.44
N LEU A 345 -8.75 -11.34 0.22
CA LEU A 345 -7.58 -10.51 -0.05
C LEU A 345 -8.01 -9.19 -0.70
N ILE A 346 -7.44 -8.11 -0.20
CA ILE A 346 -7.51 -6.76 -0.74
C ILE A 346 -6.16 -6.44 -1.39
N GLY A 347 -6.15 -6.28 -2.72
CA GLY A 347 -5.02 -5.68 -3.41
C GLY A 347 -4.96 -4.18 -3.14
N THR A 348 -3.77 -3.63 -2.96
CA THR A 348 -3.57 -2.24 -2.52
C THR A 348 -2.50 -1.53 -3.35
N SER A 349 -2.74 -0.27 -3.72
CA SER A 349 -1.82 0.52 -4.55
C SER A 349 -0.52 0.89 -3.83
N LYS A 350 -0.58 0.91 -2.50
CA LYS A 350 0.48 1.13 -1.52
C LYS A 350 0.23 0.19 -0.34
N LYS A 351 1.24 -0.07 0.49
CA LYS A 351 1.03 -0.92 1.68
C LYS A 351 -0.07 -0.32 2.56
N ALA A 352 -0.85 -1.15 3.24
CA ALA A 352 -1.84 -0.69 4.20
C ALA A 352 -1.18 0.13 5.32
N CYS A 353 -1.94 1.04 5.91
CA CYS A 353 -1.48 1.74 7.10
C CYS A 353 -1.65 0.88 8.36
N PHE A 354 -1.00 1.28 9.45
CA PHE A 354 -1.07 0.57 10.73
C PHE A 354 -2.52 0.38 11.21
N LEU A 355 -3.36 1.42 11.08
CA LEU A 355 -4.76 1.37 11.50
C LEU A 355 -5.61 0.47 10.60
N CYS A 356 -5.41 0.52 9.28
CA CYS A 356 -6.08 -0.39 8.33
C CYS A 356 -5.72 -1.85 8.63
N ASP A 357 -4.42 -2.17 8.75
CA ASP A 357 -3.95 -3.54 9.00
C ASP A 357 -4.47 -4.07 10.34
N ARG A 358 -4.38 -3.28 11.42
CA ARG A 358 -4.92 -3.66 12.74
C ARG A 358 -6.42 -3.90 12.71
N TYR A 359 -7.18 -3.00 12.09
CA TYR A 359 -8.63 -3.16 11.98
C TYR A 359 -9.00 -4.42 11.20
N LEU A 360 -8.36 -4.66 10.05
CA LEU A 360 -8.59 -5.83 9.20
C LEU A 360 -8.34 -7.15 9.94
N ARG A 361 -7.24 -7.25 10.71
CA ARG A 361 -6.90 -8.44 11.51
C ARG A 361 -7.95 -8.79 12.57
N GLN A 362 -8.63 -7.79 13.11
CA GLN A 362 -9.65 -7.96 14.14
C GLN A 362 -11.06 -8.14 13.55
N HIS A 363 -11.20 -7.99 12.23
CA HIS A 363 -12.49 -7.93 11.57
C HIS A 363 -13.06 -9.33 11.24
N PRO A 364 -14.34 -9.61 11.52
CA PRO A 364 -14.96 -10.91 11.23
C PRO A 364 -14.95 -11.32 9.75
N LEU A 365 -14.89 -10.36 8.83
CA LEU A 365 -14.79 -10.63 7.38
C LEU A 365 -13.46 -11.28 6.98
N ARG A 366 -12.44 -11.23 7.86
CA ARG A 366 -11.10 -11.80 7.62
C ARG A 366 -10.43 -11.32 6.34
N LEU A 367 -10.82 -10.15 5.84
CA LEU A 367 -10.15 -9.49 4.72
C LEU A 367 -8.73 -9.11 5.13
N GLN A 368 -7.76 -9.33 4.24
CA GLN A 368 -6.35 -9.03 4.49
C GLN A 368 -5.79 -8.17 3.37
N ALA A 369 -4.91 -7.22 3.69
CA ALA A 369 -4.10 -6.52 2.71
C ALA A 369 -2.77 -7.26 2.49
N SER A 370 -2.17 -7.11 1.30
CA SER A 370 -0.89 -7.76 0.96
C SER A 370 0.27 -7.39 1.87
N ALA A 371 0.30 -6.15 2.36
CA ALA A 371 1.41 -5.62 3.14
C ALA A 371 0.99 -4.41 3.99
N CYS A 372 1.79 -4.05 4.99
CA CYS A 372 1.62 -2.90 5.86
C CYS A 372 2.93 -2.11 5.97
N HIS A 373 2.87 -0.78 5.89
CA HIS A 373 4.05 0.09 6.10
C HIS A 373 4.21 0.56 7.55
N GLN A 374 3.34 0.11 8.47
CA GLN A 374 3.36 0.43 9.91
C GLN A 374 3.26 1.92 10.27
N LYS A 375 2.90 2.83 9.35
CA LYS A 375 2.68 4.23 9.71
C LYS A 375 1.27 4.42 10.22
N ILE A 376 1.14 5.18 11.30
CA ILE A 376 -0.13 5.65 11.82
C ILE A 376 -0.52 6.97 11.13
N TYR A 377 -1.78 7.07 10.73
CA TYR A 377 -2.37 8.28 10.14
C TYR A 377 -3.53 8.75 11.03
N PRO A 378 -3.37 9.82 11.81
CA PRO A 378 -4.46 10.36 12.64
C PRO A 378 -5.68 10.80 11.83
N SER A 379 -5.48 11.14 10.55
CA SER A 379 -6.54 11.44 9.59
C SER A 379 -7.34 10.22 9.12
N TRP A 380 -7.10 9.03 9.67
CA TRP A 380 -7.88 7.85 9.34
C TRP A 380 -9.29 7.96 9.92
N MET A 381 -10.31 7.84 9.06
CA MET A 381 -11.70 7.83 9.49
C MET A 381 -12.09 6.41 9.92
N PRO A 382 -12.61 6.22 11.14
CA PRO A 382 -13.20 4.95 11.53
C PRO A 382 -14.35 4.55 10.60
N PRO A 383 -14.41 3.28 10.15
CA PRO A 383 -15.47 2.83 9.28
C PRO A 383 -16.83 2.93 9.98
N PRO A 384 -17.87 3.45 9.32
CA PRO A 384 -19.22 3.33 9.83
C PRO A 384 -19.66 1.85 9.87
N TYR A 385 -20.64 1.54 10.70
CA TYR A 385 -21.15 0.19 10.88
C TYR A 385 -22.67 0.15 10.69
N TYR A 386 -23.20 -1.01 10.31
CA TYR A 386 -24.65 -1.21 10.19
C TYR A 386 -25.25 -1.55 11.55
N LYS A 387 -26.24 -0.77 12.00
CA LYS A 387 -26.96 -1.08 13.24
C LYS A 387 -27.75 -2.38 13.09
N VAL A 388 -27.53 -3.30 14.03
CA VAL A 388 -28.37 -4.50 14.19
C VAL A 388 -29.05 -4.41 15.57
N PRO A 389 -30.39 -4.42 15.63
CA PRO A 389 -31.10 -4.39 16.91
C PRO A 389 -30.62 -5.50 17.85
N GLY A 390 -30.29 -5.15 19.10
CA GLY A 390 -29.90 -6.10 20.14
C GLY A 390 -28.44 -6.58 20.11
N LYS A 391 -27.56 -6.04 19.24
CA LYS A 391 -26.12 -6.35 19.25
C LYS A 391 -25.27 -5.09 19.33
N PHE A 392 -24.21 -5.10 20.14
CA PHE A 392 -23.13 -4.12 20.06
C PHE A 392 -22.31 -4.42 18.81
N MET A 393 -22.48 -3.63 17.74
CA MET A 393 -21.96 -3.96 16.40
C MET A 393 -20.71 -3.17 15.98
N ASN A 394 -20.13 -2.34 16.84
CA ASN A 394 -18.85 -1.66 16.58
C ASN A 394 -17.64 -2.36 17.26
N ILE A 395 -17.77 -3.65 17.60
CA ILE A 395 -16.74 -4.43 18.31
C ILE A 395 -15.34 -4.29 17.70
N PRO A 396 -15.14 -4.37 16.35
CA PRO A 396 -13.81 -4.21 15.77
C PRO A 396 -13.21 -2.83 16.05
N PHE A 397 -14.03 -1.77 16.01
CA PHE A 397 -13.56 -0.43 16.34
C PHE A 397 -13.28 -0.27 17.83
N VAL A 398 -14.13 -0.81 18.71
CA VAL A 398 -13.91 -0.76 20.17
C VAL A 398 -12.59 -1.44 20.52
N ARG A 399 -12.35 -2.65 20.02
CA ARG A 399 -11.08 -3.38 20.22
C ARG A 399 -9.88 -2.60 19.70
N LEU A 400 -9.99 -2.03 18.50
CA LEU A 400 -8.93 -1.18 17.95
C LEU A 400 -8.68 0.04 18.85
N SER A 401 -9.73 0.69 19.33
CA SER A 401 -9.61 1.86 20.21
C SER A 401 -8.91 1.52 21.52
N ASP A 402 -9.28 0.40 22.13
CA ASP A 402 -8.65 -0.10 23.36
C ASP A 402 -7.17 -0.43 23.13
N ASP A 403 -6.84 -1.07 22.01
CA ASP A 403 -5.46 -1.38 21.62
C ASP A 403 -4.63 -0.11 21.39
N ILE A 404 -5.20 0.89 20.72
CA ILE A 404 -4.52 2.17 20.44
C ILE A 404 -4.27 2.93 21.73
N GLU A 405 -5.20 2.92 22.67
CA GLU A 405 -5.01 3.52 23.97
C GLU A 405 -3.93 2.81 24.78
N LYS A 406 -4.00 1.47 24.84
CA LYS A 406 -2.99 0.65 25.51
C LYS A 406 -1.59 0.92 24.94
N LEU A 407 -1.47 0.95 23.62
CA LEU A 407 -0.22 1.26 22.93
C LEU A 407 0.26 2.69 23.24
N THR A 408 -0.66 3.65 23.34
CA THR A 408 -0.32 5.03 23.73
C THR A 408 0.29 5.08 25.12
N ARG A 409 -0.31 4.35 26.08
CA ARG A 409 0.22 4.22 27.45
C ARG A 409 1.62 3.61 27.45
N GLU A 410 1.83 2.55 26.69
CA GLU A 410 3.13 1.86 26.59
C GLU A 410 4.21 2.77 25.98
N GLU A 411 3.92 3.44 24.86
CA GLU A 411 4.87 4.32 24.17
C GLU A 411 5.17 5.60 24.97
N LEU A 412 4.21 6.13 25.73
CA LEU A 412 4.47 7.24 26.67
C LEU A 412 5.47 6.86 27.75
N LYS A 413 5.48 5.59 28.19
CA LYS A 413 6.40 5.11 29.23
C LYS A 413 7.78 4.73 28.66
N ALA A 414 7.83 4.19 27.45
CA ALA A 414 9.03 3.54 26.92
C ALA A 414 9.73 4.28 25.78
N ALA A 415 9.03 5.11 25.00
CA ALA A 415 9.55 5.61 23.73
C ALA A 415 10.05 7.06 23.76
N LEU A 416 9.76 7.83 24.81
CA LEU A 416 10.10 9.27 24.88
C LEU A 416 11.60 9.58 25.01
N THR A 417 12.40 8.58 25.40
CA THR A 417 13.86 8.68 25.50
C THR A 417 14.58 8.00 24.34
N ALA A 418 13.84 7.25 23.50
CA ALA A 418 14.39 6.54 22.37
C ALA A 418 14.48 7.46 21.14
N PRO A 419 15.50 7.26 20.27
CA PRO A 419 15.52 7.90 18.96
C PRO A 419 14.27 7.52 18.15
N LEU A 420 13.78 8.45 17.33
CA LEU A 420 12.69 8.17 16.40
C LEU A 420 13.10 7.05 15.43
N ARG A 421 12.18 6.11 15.20
CA ARG A 421 12.35 5.08 14.17
C ARG A 421 12.50 5.75 12.79
N PRO A 422 13.34 5.21 11.89
CA PRO A 422 13.45 5.74 10.54
C PRO A 422 12.08 5.69 9.83
N PRO A 423 11.76 6.67 8.98
CA PRO A 423 10.47 6.72 8.31
C PRO A 423 10.33 5.57 7.30
N ASN A 424 9.37 4.67 7.52
CA ASN A 424 9.03 3.64 6.53
C ASN A 424 8.49 4.26 5.23
N TYR A 425 8.84 3.73 4.07
CA TYR A 425 8.19 4.15 2.83
C TYR A 425 6.72 3.66 2.81
N ASP A 426 5.80 4.58 2.52
CA ASP A 426 4.37 4.26 2.33
C ASP A 426 4.13 3.56 0.99
N SER A 427 4.88 4.00 -0.02
CA SER A 427 5.06 3.38 -1.31
C SER A 427 5.85 2.08 -1.12
N THR A 428 5.54 1.03 -1.90
CA THR A 428 6.27 -0.24 -1.78
C THR A 428 7.74 -0.15 -2.22
N ALA A 429 8.19 1.01 -2.74
CA ALA A 429 9.60 1.25 -2.98
C ALA A 429 10.36 1.52 -1.67
N GLY A 430 10.68 0.42 -1.00
CA GLY A 430 11.89 0.27 -0.19
C GLY A 430 12.76 -0.81 -0.82
N PRO A 431 14.01 -0.99 -0.37
CA PRO A 431 14.91 -1.99 -0.92
C PRO A 431 14.26 -3.38 -0.86
N SER A 432 14.06 -4.01 -2.03
CA SER A 432 14.16 -5.46 -2.10
C SER A 432 15.60 -5.80 -2.37
N LEU A 433 16.37 -5.67 -1.31
CA LEU A 433 17.66 -6.28 -1.18
C LEU A 433 17.55 -6.98 0.15
N THR A 434 17.27 -8.28 0.07
CA THR A 434 17.68 -9.30 1.06
C THR A 434 18.31 -8.66 2.29
N LEU A 435 17.55 -8.34 3.34
CA LEU A 435 17.77 -8.93 4.68
C LEU A 435 16.81 -8.43 5.79
N THR A 436 16.06 -7.33 5.63
CA THR A 436 15.35 -6.70 6.78
C THR A 436 13.82 -6.83 6.79
N ALA A 437 13.18 -7.12 5.66
CA ALA A 437 11.71 -7.23 5.65
C ALA A 437 11.26 -8.63 6.13
N THR A 438 10.55 -8.67 7.26
CA THR A 438 9.93 -9.90 7.78
C THR A 438 8.81 -10.38 6.87
N VAL A 439 8.73 -11.70 6.69
CA VAL A 439 7.59 -12.36 6.04
C VAL A 439 6.37 -12.20 6.96
N PRO A 440 5.17 -11.86 6.45
CA PRO A 440 3.96 -11.88 7.27
C PRO A 440 3.83 -13.22 8.00
N THR A 441 3.62 -13.20 9.32
CA THR A 441 3.61 -14.38 10.20
C THR A 441 2.65 -15.49 9.72
N GLU A 442 1.63 -15.15 8.95
CA GLU A 442 0.64 -16.10 8.41
C GLU A 442 1.08 -16.83 7.12
N LEU A 443 2.10 -16.34 6.42
CA LEU A 443 2.74 -17.08 5.31
C LEU A 443 3.59 -18.24 5.82
N ARG A 444 4.02 -18.22 7.09
CA ARG A 444 4.61 -19.39 7.77
C ARG A 444 3.55 -20.44 8.08
N SER A 445 2.44 -20.05 8.69
CA SER A 445 1.40 -21.00 9.09
C SER A 445 0.71 -21.69 7.90
N LEU A 446 0.52 -20.99 6.77
CA LEU A 446 0.00 -21.58 5.52
C LEU A 446 1.02 -22.46 4.78
N ARG A 447 2.33 -22.20 4.92
CA ARG A 447 3.39 -23.10 4.40
C ARG A 447 3.51 -24.36 5.25
N GLU A 448 3.50 -24.22 6.57
CA GLU A 448 3.62 -25.32 7.53
C GLU A 448 2.40 -26.26 7.53
N THR A 449 1.18 -25.73 7.27
CA THR A 449 -0.02 -26.57 7.11
C THR A 449 -0.04 -27.32 5.77
N ARG A 450 0.61 -26.81 4.72
CA ARG A 450 0.69 -27.49 3.42
C ARG A 450 1.77 -28.56 3.40
N GLU A 451 2.95 -28.32 3.98
CA GLU A 451 4.03 -29.33 4.07
C GLU A 451 3.64 -30.54 4.94
N LYS A 452 2.80 -30.35 5.98
CA LYS A 452 2.26 -31.46 6.77
C LYS A 452 1.16 -32.26 6.05
N SER A 453 0.52 -31.69 5.02
CA SER A 453 -0.54 -32.37 4.26
C SER A 453 -0.04 -33.23 3.09
N THR A 454 1.24 -33.10 2.72
CA THR A 454 1.86 -33.86 1.61
C THR A 454 2.66 -35.09 2.06
N VAL A 455 2.61 -35.46 3.34
CA VAL A 455 3.23 -36.68 3.86
C VAL A 455 2.18 -37.51 4.59
N ARG A 456 1.35 -38.20 3.81
CA ARG A 456 0.69 -39.49 4.13
C ARG A 456 -0.31 -39.79 3.02
N ASP A 457 0.18 -40.43 1.97
CA ASP A 457 -0.51 -41.54 1.32
C ASP A 457 0.43 -42.11 0.26
N ASN A 458 1.05 -43.24 0.60
CA ASN A 458 1.50 -44.28 -0.33
C ASN A 458 2.06 -45.45 0.49
N SER A 459 1.20 -46.41 0.82
CA SER A 459 1.58 -47.81 0.96
C SER A 459 0.33 -48.71 0.95
N PHE A 460 -0.22 -48.96 -0.23
CA PHE A 460 -0.67 -50.29 -0.67
C PHE A 460 0.33 -50.68 -1.77
N SER A 461 0.79 -51.90 -1.97
CA SER A 461 0.54 -53.25 -1.45
C SER A 461 1.65 -54.12 -2.06
N GLU A 462 2.02 -55.24 -1.44
CA GLU A 462 2.24 -56.53 -2.14
C GLU A 462 2.61 -57.63 -1.12
N ASP A 463 1.64 -58.51 -0.91
CA ASP A 463 1.67 -59.98 -0.78
C ASP A 463 2.97 -60.69 -0.35
N SER A 464 2.87 -61.55 0.67
CA SER A 464 2.87 -63.02 0.53
C SER A 464 2.92 -63.71 1.91
N ASP A 465 2.23 -64.86 1.96
CA ASP A 465 2.10 -65.87 3.04
C ASP A 465 1.06 -65.67 4.15
#